data_AF-A0A174PAL0-F1
#
_entry.id   AF-A0A174PAL0-F1
#
_cell.length_a   1.000
_cell.length_b   1.000
_cell.length_c   1.000
_cell.angle_alpha   90.00
_cell.angle_beta   90.00
_cell.angle_gamma   90.00
#
_symmetry.space_group_name_H-M   'P 1'
#
loop_
_entity.id
_entity.type
_entity.pdbx_description
1 polymer ?
#
loop_
_entity_poly.entity_id
_entity_poly.type
_entity_poly.pdbx_seq_one_letter_code
_entity_poly.pdbx_strand_id
1 'polypeptide(L)' 'MKRKRKDLKGAILFAPYPIFTILCSYLGWHFSGYRMIIFQFWYQVSAVVWVILATTMIVLITKLLKLTKRSNRFYH' A
#
# COMPACT_ATOMS: atom_id res chain seq x y z
N MET A 1 20.80 9.89 -3.31
CA MET A 1 20.57 8.43 -3.28
C MET A 1 19.82 7.87 -2.07
N LYS A 2 19.80 8.51 -0.88
CA LYS A 2 19.13 7.95 0.32
C LYS A 2 17.59 7.82 0.23
N ARG A 3 16.91 8.63 -0.59
CA ARG A 3 15.43 8.61 -0.72
C ARG A 3 14.93 7.38 -1.48
N LYS A 4 15.58 6.98 -2.60
CA LYS A 4 15.22 5.78 -3.38
C LYS A 4 15.32 4.46 -2.59
N ARG A 5 16.28 4.32 -1.66
CA ARG A 5 16.41 3.10 -0.84
C ARG A 5 15.27 2.92 0.16
N LYS A 6 14.66 4.01 0.64
CA LYS A 6 13.53 3.96 1.59
C LYS A 6 12.25 3.49 0.90
N ASP A 7 11.97 4.01 -0.30
CA ASP A 7 10.87 3.54 -1.14
C ASP A 7 11.06 2.07 -1.55
N LEU A 8 12.28 1.66 -1.92
CA LEU A 8 12.57 0.27 -2.28
C LEU A 8 12.36 -0.70 -1.11
N LYS A 9 12.80 -0.33 0.10
CA LYS A 9 12.52 -1.13 1.31
C LYS A 9 11.02 -1.21 1.61
N GLY A 10 10.27 -0.12 1.42
CA GLY A 10 8.81 -0.12 1.59
C GLY A 10 8.10 -1.01 0.58
N ALA A 11 8.54 -1.01 -0.68
CA ALA A 11 8.00 -1.86 -1.74
C ALA A 11 8.29 -3.35 -1.51
N ILE A 12 9.50 -3.68 -1.02
CA ILE A 12 9.86 -5.07 -0.65
C ILE A 12 9.01 -5.55 0.54
N LEU A 13 8.70 -4.66 1.49
CA LEU A 13 7.80 -4.99 2.61
C LEU A 13 6.35 -5.25 2.15
N PHE A 14 5.98 -4.77 0.97
CA PHE A 14 4.65 -4.94 0.36
C PHE A 14 4.52 -6.24 -0.46
N ALA A 15 5.63 -6.86 -0.87
CA ALA A 15 5.64 -8.13 -1.60
C ALA A 15 4.91 -9.31 -0.91
N PRO A 16 4.95 -9.49 0.42
CA PRO A 16 4.18 -10.56 1.07
C PRO A 16 2.66 -10.33 1.05
N TYR A 17 2.20 -9.11 0.79
CA TYR A 17 0.79 -8.74 0.85
C TYR A 17 -0.10 -9.47 -0.20
N PRO A 18 0.24 -9.50 -1.50
CA PRO A 18 -0.53 -10.25 -2.50
C PRO A 18 -0.48 -11.77 -2.25
N ILE A 19 0.64 -12.29 -1.76
CA ILE A 19 0.79 -13.72 -1.41
C ILE A 19 -0.17 -14.07 -0.26
N PHE A 20 -0.22 -13.22 0.77
CA PHE A 20 -1.12 -13.38 1.90
C PHE A 20 -2.60 -13.29 1.48
N THR A 21 -2.93 -12.37 0.57
CA THR A 21 -4.28 -12.22 0.01
C THR A 21 -4.74 -13.47 -0.75
N ILE A 22 -3.88 -14.05 -1.59
CA ILE A 22 -4.21 -15.25 -2.36
C ILE A 22 -4.41 -16.45 -1.41
N LEU A 23 -3.54 -16.59 -0.41
CA LEU A 23 -3.62 -17.66 0.58
C LEU A 23 -4.91 -17.56 1.42
N CYS A 24 -5.28 -16.36 1.85
CA CYS A 24 -6.48 -16.09 2.64
C CYS A 24 -7.77 -16.40 1.84
N SER A 25 -7.81 -16.01 0.56
CA SER A 25 -8.90 -16.35 -0.36
C SER A 25 -9.05 -17.86 -0.58
N TYR A 26 -7.94 -18.59 -0.70
CA TYR A 26 -7.95 -20.06 -0.84
C TYR A 26 -8.49 -20.76 0.41
N LEU A 27 -8.01 -20.35 1.59
CA LEU A 27 -8.50 -20.85 2.88
C LEU A 27 -9.98 -20.53 3.11
N GLY A 28 -10.43 -19.32 2.73
CA GLY A 28 -11.83 -18.92 2.79
C GLY A 28 -12.73 -19.75 1.85
N TRP A 29 -12.22 -20.15 0.68
CA TRP A 29 -12.98 -21.03 -0.21
C TRP A 29 -13.15 -22.44 0.38
N HIS A 30 -12.11 -23.00 1.01
CA HIS A 30 -12.09 -24.36 1.53
C HIS A 30 -12.80 -24.55 2.88
N PHE A 31 -12.81 -23.56 3.77
CA PHE A 31 -13.40 -23.67 5.12
C PHE A 31 -14.71 -22.87 5.25
N SER A 32 -15.84 -23.51 4.92
CA SER A 32 -17.17 -22.87 4.95
C SER A 32 -17.59 -22.31 6.32
N GLY A 33 -17.22 -22.98 7.42
CA GLY A 33 -17.58 -22.56 8.79
C GLY A 33 -16.78 -21.37 9.34
N TYR A 34 -15.58 -21.11 8.81
CA TYR A 34 -14.71 -20.01 9.25
C TYR A 34 -14.69 -18.84 8.26
N ARG A 35 -15.44 -18.94 7.16
CA ARG A 35 -15.52 -17.93 6.09
C ARG A 35 -15.73 -16.52 6.61
N MET A 36 -16.64 -16.35 7.56
CA MET A 36 -16.99 -15.02 8.08
C MET A 36 -15.84 -14.36 8.83
N ILE A 37 -15.10 -15.13 9.65
CA ILE A 37 -13.93 -14.64 10.41
C ILE A 37 -12.76 -14.36 9.44
N ILE A 38 -12.53 -15.26 8.48
CA ILE A 38 -11.48 -15.10 7.46
C ILE A 38 -11.74 -13.85 6.61
N PHE A 39 -12.98 -13.63 6.18
CA PHE A 39 -13.36 -12.44 5.42
C PHE A 39 -13.16 -11.16 6.22
N GLN A 40 -13.54 -11.16 7.49
CA GLN A 40 -13.41 -9.99 8.35
C GLN A 40 -11.93 -9.63 8.57
N PHE A 41 -11.09 -10.63 8.82
CA PHE A 41 -9.65 -10.44 8.95
C PHE A 41 -9.00 -9.97 7.64
N TRP A 42 -9.37 -10.59 6.50
CA TRP A 42 -8.87 -10.20 5.18
C TRP A 42 -9.24 -8.77 4.81
N TYR A 43 -10.49 -8.37 5.10
CA TYR A 43 -10.97 -7.02 4.86
C TYR A 43 -10.25 -6.00 5.75
N GLN A 44 -10.02 -6.33 7.02
CA GLN A 44 -9.30 -5.46 7.95
C GLN A 44 -7.85 -5.24 7.53
N VAL A 45 -7.14 -6.32 7.15
CA VAL A 45 -5.77 -6.26 6.62
C VAL A 45 -5.73 -5.43 5.32
N SER A 46 -6.76 -5.57 4.47
CA SER A 46 -6.90 -4.75 3.26
C SER A 46 -7.11 -3.28 3.53
N ALA A 47 -7.98 -2.93 4.48
CA ALA A 47 -8.21 -1.55 4.87
C ALA A 47 -6.91 -0.89 5.36
N VAL A 48 -6.13 -1.57 6.20
CA VAL A 48 -4.85 -1.05 6.72
C VAL A 48 -3.86 -0.79 5.58
N VAL A 49 -3.76 -1.71 4.63
CA VAL A 49 -2.85 -1.56 3.48
C VAL A 49 -3.27 -0.44 2.54
N TRP A 50 -4.57 -0.29 2.30
CA TRP A 50 -5.12 0.85 1.56
C TRP A 50 -4.82 2.19 2.25
N VAL A 51 -4.93 2.27 3.57
CA VAL A 51 -4.61 3.48 4.34
C VAL A 51 -3.12 3.83 4.22
N ILE A 52 -2.23 2.84 4.33
CA ILE A 52 -0.78 3.07 4.16
C ILE A 52 -0.49 3.55 2.74
N LEU A 53 -1.08 2.91 1.73
CA LEU A 53 -0.91 3.27 0.32
C LEU A 53 -1.40 4.70 0.05
N ALA A 54 -2.59 5.04 0.53
CA ALA A 54 -3.16 6.38 0.43
C ALA A 54 -2.25 7.42 1.11
N THR A 55 -1.73 7.12 2.29
CA THR A 55 -0.80 8.00 3.01
C THR A 55 0.48 8.24 2.19
N THR A 56 1.07 7.18 1.61
CA THR A 56 2.24 7.33 0.74
C THR A 56 1.95 8.16 -0.50
N MET A 57 0.79 7.98 -1.14
CA MET A 57 0.38 8.78 -2.29
C MET A 57 0.18 10.25 -1.94
N ILE A 58 -0.48 10.57 -0.83
CA ILE A 58 -0.66 11.96 -0.38
C ILE A 58 0.69 12.62 -0.14
N VAL A 59 1.61 11.96 0.57
CA VAL A 59 2.97 12.49 0.81
C VAL A 59 3.73 12.70 -0.50
N LEU A 60 3.60 11.78 -1.45
CA LEU A 60 4.23 11.86 -2.77
C LEU A 60 3.66 13.04 -3.57
N ILE A 61 2.33 13.17 -3.66
CA ILE A 61 1.62 14.26 -4.32
C ILE A 61 2.01 15.60 -3.71
N THR A 62 2.05 15.70 -2.38
CA THR A 62 2.43 16.95 -1.69
C THR A 62 3.88 17.35 -2.02
N LYS A 63 4.79 16.37 -2.12
CA LYS A 63 6.17 16.62 -2.57
C LYS A 63 6.24 17.01 -4.04
N LEU A 64 5.46 16.36 -4.90
CA LEU A 64 5.36 16.68 -6.33
C LEU A 64 4.85 18.10 -6.52
N LEU A 65 3.77 18.49 -5.83
CA LEU A 65 3.24 19.86 -5.86
C LEU A 65 4.29 20.89 -5.43
N LYS A 66 5.04 20.63 -4.36
CA LYS A 66 6.16 21.49 -3.94
C LYS A 66 7.27 21.58 -4.99
N LEU A 67 7.58 20.49 -5.69
CA LEU A 67 8.57 20.45 -6.77
C LEU A 67 8.07 21.21 -8.01
N THR A 68 6.84 20.96 -8.46
CA THR A 68 6.20 21.67 -9.58
C THR A 68 6.18 23.18 -9.31
N LYS A 69 5.84 23.61 -8.08
CA LYS A 69 5.85 25.04 -7.70
C LYS A 69 7.25 25.66 -7.68
N ARG A 70 8.30 24.88 -7.45
CA ARG A 70 9.70 25.33 -7.62
C ARG A 70 10.12 25.33 -9.10
N SER A 71 9.73 24.32 -9.86
CA SER A 71 10.05 24.20 -11.29
C SER A 71 9.45 25.35 -12.08
N ASN A 72 8.19 25.71 -11.83
CA ASN A 72 7.52 26.82 -12.49
C ASN A 72 8.13 28.19 -12.14
N ARG A 73 8.87 28.27 -11.02
CA ARG A 73 9.58 29.48 -10.58
C ARG A 73 11.00 29.60 -11.14
N PHE A 74 11.51 28.55 -11.78
CA PHE A 74 12.79 28.53 -12.49
C PHE A 74 12.63 28.80 -14.00
N TYR A 75 11.40 28.73 -14.51
CA TYR A 75 11.05 28.97 -15.92
C TYR A 75 10.66 30.44 -16.21
N HIS A 76 10.83 31.34 -15.23
CA HIS A 76 10.56 32.77 -15.30
C HIS A 76 11.77 33.53 -14.76
#